data_AF-A0AA43TCL2-F1
#
_entry.id   AF-A0AA43TCL2-F1
#
_cell.length_a   1.000
_cell.length_b   1.000
_cell.length_c   1.000
_cell.angle_alpha   90.00
_cell.angle_beta   90.00
_cell.angle_gamma   90.00
#
_symmetry.space_group_name_H-M   'P 1'
#
loop_
_entity.id
_entity.type
_entity.pdbx_description
1 polymer ?
#
loop_
_entity_poly.entity_id
_entity_poly.type
_entity_poly.pdbx_seq_one_letter_code
_entity_poly.pdbx_strand_id
1 'polypeptide(L)'
;MWWVILLSFQQVLFYENNLRMNWFQITILVFLVLAFYFLVRQRRFFAAENALHFSRDFRLGMLEIDFNYMSSVKLTPRTLRFIYIGKEYHFVVLGKSNQLLQNVLKENNVEYTTSTLKRSAKV
;
A
#
# COMPACT_ATOMS: atom_id res chain seq x y z
N MET A 1 11.11 9.23 16.03
CA MET A 1 12.15 8.23 16.35
C MET A 1 12.92 7.77 15.11
N TRP A 2 12.28 7.24 14.07
CA TRP A 2 12.97 6.75 12.86
C TRP A 2 13.93 7.76 12.18
N TRP A 3 13.56 9.03 12.19
CA TRP A 3 14.40 10.10 11.62
C TRP A 3 15.71 10.32 12.41
N VAL A 4 15.68 10.11 13.73
CA VAL A 4 16.86 10.19 14.59
C VAL A 4 17.81 9.03 14.33
N ILE A 5 17.26 7.84 14.08
CA ILE A 5 18.05 6.64 13.73
C ILE A 5 18.76 6.85 12.39
N LEU A 6 18.07 7.38 11.38
CA LEU A 6 18.65 7.69 10.07
C LEU A 6 19.78 8.73 10.15
N LEU A 7 19.57 9.82 10.90
CA LEU A 7 20.60 10.83 11.12
C LEU A 7 21.80 10.29 11.88
N SER A 8 21.57 9.40 12.85
CA SER A 8 22.66 8.76 13.60
C SER A 8 23.50 7.84 12.72
N PHE A 9 22.88 7.06 11.83
CA PHE A 9 23.60 6.24 10.84
C PHE A 9 24.40 7.10 9.86
N GLN A 10 23.84 8.24 9.43
CA GLN A 10 24.54 9.19 8.57
C GLN A 10 25.79 9.76 9.28
N GLN A 11 25.67 10.13 10.55
CA GLN A 11 26.79 10.66 11.33
C GLN A 11 27.91 9.63 11.52
N VAL A 12 27.59 8.39 11.88
CA VAL A 12 28.59 7.31 12.03
C VAL A 12 29.28 7.00 10.70
N LEU A 13 28.53 6.91 9.59
CA LEU A 13 29.10 6.53 8.29
C LEU A 13 29.97 7.62 7.65
N PHE A 14 29.58 8.89 7.75
CA PHE A 14 30.28 9.99 7.06
C PHE A 14 31.28 10.72 7.94
N TYR A 15 31.01 10.87 9.24
CA TYR A 15 31.86 11.65 10.15
C TYR A 15 32.97 10.82 10.78
N GLU A 16 32.71 9.57 11.18
CA GLU A 16 33.76 8.72 11.82
C GLU A 16 34.66 8.00 10.80
N ASN A 17 34.12 7.61 9.63
CA ASN A 17 34.89 6.84 8.64
C ASN A 17 35.59 7.70 7.56
N ASN A 18 35.49 9.03 7.64
CA ASN A 18 36.12 9.98 6.70
C ASN A 18 35.89 9.65 5.21
N LEU A 19 34.75 9.02 4.90
CA LEU A 19 34.36 8.64 3.54
C LEU A 19 33.84 9.86 2.81
N ARG A 20 34.55 10.29 1.76
CA ARG A 20 34.04 11.31 0.83
C ARG A 20 32.74 10.81 0.21
N MET A 21 31.68 11.61 0.37
CA MET A 21 30.34 11.28 -0.08
C MET A 21 30.33 11.09 -1.60
N ASN A 22 30.26 9.82 -2.02
CA ASN A 22 30.30 9.45 -3.43
C ASN A 22 28.87 9.27 -3.95
N TRP A 23 28.62 9.54 -5.25
CA TRP A 23 27.28 9.47 -5.83
C TRP A 23 26.59 8.13 -5.58
N PHE A 24 27.34 7.02 -5.64
CA PHE A 24 26.84 5.67 -5.34
C PHE A 24 26.27 5.53 -3.92
N GLN A 25 26.90 6.14 -2.91
CA GLN A 25 26.45 6.09 -1.53
C GLN A 25 25.15 6.89 -1.34
N ILE A 26 25.02 8.02 -2.04
CA ILE A 26 23.78 8.82 -2.06
C ILE A 26 22.63 7.98 -2.63
N THR A 27 22.86 7.25 -3.73
CA THR A 27 21.84 6.40 -4.33
C THR A 27 21.40 5.28 -3.37
N ILE A 28 22.34 4.66 -2.66
CA ILE A 28 22.03 3.64 -1.65
C ILE A 28 21.23 4.23 -0.49
N LEU A 29 21.60 5.42 0.00
CA LEU A 29 20.89 6.09 1.07
C LEU A 29 19.44 6.41 0.66
N VAL A 30 19.24 6.96 -0.54
CA VAL A 30 17.90 7.23 -1.09
C VAL A 30 17.10 5.94 -1.23
N PHE A 31 17.72 4.87 -1.72
CA PHE A 31 17.07 3.56 -1.82
C PHE A 31 16.64 3.01 -0.45
N LEU A 32 17.51 3.13 0.56
CA LEU A 32 17.20 2.74 1.94
C LEU A 32 16.02 3.55 2.50
N VAL A 33 16.02 4.87 2.31
CA VAL A 33 14.91 5.74 2.77
C VAL A 33 13.60 5.33 2.09
N LEU A 34 13.61 5.06 0.79
CA LEU A 34 12.44 4.57 0.06
C LEU A 34 11.97 3.19 0.54
N ALA A 35 12.91 2.27 0.80
CA ALA A 35 12.61 0.94 1.33
C ALA A 35 11.98 1.03 2.73
N PHE A 36 12.54 1.86 3.63
CA PHE A 36 11.98 2.10 4.95
C PHE A 36 10.60 2.76 4.87
N TYR A 37 10.42 3.75 4.00
CA TYR A 37 9.12 4.38 3.77
C TYR A 37 8.08 3.33 3.34
N PHE A 38 8.44 2.43 2.43
CA PHE A 38 7.53 1.38 1.96
C PHE A 38 7.23 0.33 3.03
N LEU A 39 8.22 -0.05 3.84
CA LEU A 39 8.07 -0.96 4.98
C LEU A 39 7.13 -0.39 6.06
N VAL A 40 7.30 0.89 6.41
CA VAL A 40 6.45 1.56 7.38
C VAL A 40 5.04 1.78 6.82
N ARG A 41 4.92 2.03 5.52
CA ARG A 41 3.64 2.25 4.83
C ARG A 41 2.93 0.95 4.45
N GLN A 42 3.21 -0.18 5.11
CA GLN A 42 2.43 -1.40 4.91
C GLN A 42 0.97 -1.14 5.28
N ARG A 43 0.16 -0.80 4.27
CA ARG A 43 -1.27 -0.61 4.41
C ARG A 43 -1.90 -1.95 4.75
N ARG A 44 -2.33 -2.09 5.98
CA ARG A 44 -3.12 -3.23 6.43
C ARG A 44 -4.58 -2.92 6.13
N PHE A 45 -5.27 -3.89 5.54
CA PHE A 45 -6.72 -3.87 5.41
C PHE A 45 -7.26 -5.06 6.22
N PHE A 46 -8.39 -4.84 6.87
CA PHE A 46 -9.14 -5.87 7.58
C PHE A 46 -10.55 -5.87 7.03
N ALA A 47 -11.09 -7.05 6.77
CA ALA A 47 -12.50 -7.23 6.46
C ALA A 47 -13.16 -7.82 7.72
N ALA A 48 -14.19 -7.15 8.22
CA ALA A 48 -14.98 -7.63 9.35
C ALA A 48 -16.46 -7.42 9.02
N GLU A 49 -17.24 -8.50 9.13
CA GLU A 49 -18.69 -8.51 8.89
C GLU A 49 -19.06 -7.80 7.56
N ASN A 50 -19.57 -6.57 7.64
CA ASN A 50 -20.06 -5.78 6.51
C ASN A 50 -19.19 -4.53 6.19
N ALA A 51 -17.98 -4.45 6.75
CA ALA A 51 -17.10 -3.31 6.54
C ALA A 51 -15.65 -3.70 6.19
N LEU A 52 -15.06 -2.88 5.31
CA LEU A 52 -13.63 -2.85 5.06
C LEU A 52 -12.98 -1.77 5.93
N HIS A 53 -12.06 -2.18 6.79
CA HIS A 53 -11.24 -1.29 7.58
C HIS A 53 -9.88 -1.10 6.91
N PHE A 54 -9.58 0.12 6.50
CA PHE A 54 -8.29 0.50 5.95
C PHE A 54 -7.49 1.32 6.97
N SER A 55 -6.25 0.94 7.25
CA SER A 55 -5.36 1.79 8.07
C SER A 55 -5.13 3.14 7.38
N ARG A 56 -5.37 4.26 8.07
CA ARG A 56 -4.95 5.58 7.56
C ARG A 56 -3.43 5.72 7.66
N ASP A 57 -2.80 6.25 6.60
CA ASP A 57 -1.36 6.50 6.58
C ASP A 57 -0.95 7.35 7.82
N PHE A 58 0.07 6.88 8.55
CA PHE A 58 0.69 7.56 9.71
C PHE A 58 -0.21 7.87 10.92
N ARG A 59 -1.46 7.40 10.94
CA ARG A 59 -2.37 7.54 12.08
C ARG A 59 -2.80 6.16 12.58
N LEU A 60 -2.96 6.01 13.89
CA LEU A 60 -3.50 4.80 14.53
C LEU A 60 -5.00 4.56 14.22
N GLY A 61 -5.62 5.40 13.40
CA GLY A 61 -7.04 5.30 13.04
C GLY A 61 -7.26 4.39 11.83
N MET A 62 -8.29 3.56 11.91
CA MET A 62 -8.82 2.82 10.77
C MET A 62 -9.97 3.62 10.14
N LEU A 63 -10.01 3.65 8.81
CA LEU A 63 -11.12 4.17 8.03
C LEU A 63 -12.02 2.99 7.70
N GLU A 64 -13.23 3.04 8.24
CA GLU A 64 -14.27 2.04 8.04
C GLU A 64 -15.07 2.38 6.78
N ILE A 65 -15.28 1.38 5.94
CA ILE A 65 -15.98 1.49 4.67
C ILE A 65 -17.00 0.37 4.62
N ASP A 66 -18.25 0.74 4.86
CA ASP A 66 -19.38 -0.17 4.74
C ASP A 66 -19.62 -0.53 3.25
N PHE A 67 -19.74 -1.82 2.98
CA PHE A 67 -19.97 -2.35 1.63
C PHE A 67 -21.26 -1.83 0.99
N ASN A 68 -22.30 -1.55 1.79
CA ASN A 68 -23.60 -1.06 1.29
C ASN A 68 -23.51 0.30 0.59
N TYR A 69 -22.50 1.10 0.95
CA TYR A 69 -22.27 2.42 0.37
C TYR A 69 -21.09 2.43 -0.62
N MET A 70 -20.51 1.28 -0.92
CA MET A 70 -19.52 1.15 -1.99
C MET A 70 -20.22 1.05 -3.35
N SER A 71 -19.81 1.91 -4.26
CA SER A 71 -20.28 1.89 -5.66
C SER A 71 -19.10 1.88 -6.63
N SER A 72 -19.34 1.40 -7.85
CA SER A 72 -18.34 1.33 -8.93
C SER A 72 -17.03 0.63 -8.52
N VAL A 73 -17.15 -0.53 -7.87
CA VAL A 73 -15.98 -1.29 -7.42
C VAL A 73 -15.25 -1.88 -8.63
N LYS A 74 -14.03 -1.43 -8.87
CA LYS A 74 -13.14 -1.91 -9.92
C LYS A 74 -11.94 -2.60 -9.31
N LEU A 75 -11.82 -3.89 -9.60
CA LEU A 75 -10.72 -4.70 -9.14
C LEU A 75 -9.76 -5.01 -10.29
N THR A 76 -8.51 -4.62 -10.11
CA THR A 76 -7.39 -4.81 -11.03
C THR A 76 -6.37 -5.74 -10.35
N PRO A 77 -5.47 -6.44 -11.09
CA PRO A 77 -4.52 -7.38 -10.48
C PRO A 77 -3.64 -6.81 -9.35
N ARG A 78 -3.43 -5.48 -9.32
CA ARG A 78 -2.61 -4.80 -8.30
C ARG A 78 -3.33 -3.67 -7.56
N THR A 79 -4.57 -3.36 -7.92
CA THR A 79 -5.26 -2.19 -7.38
C THR A 79 -6.74 -2.45 -7.19
N LEU A 80 -7.30 -1.84 -6.16
CA LEU A 80 -8.73 -1.76 -5.90
C LEU A 80 -9.14 -0.28 -5.98
N ARG A 81 -10.16 0.00 -6.78
CA ARG A 81 -10.80 1.32 -6.85
C ARG A 81 -12.27 1.21 -6.53
N PHE A 82 -12.80 2.16 -5.79
CA PHE A 82 -14.24 2.25 -5.53
C PHE A 82 -14.61 3.67 -5.14
N ILE A 83 -15.90 3.97 -5.25
CA ILE A 83 -16.48 5.23 -4.80
C ILE A 83 -17.23 4.97 -3.49
N TYR A 84 -16.94 5.76 -2.46
CA TYR A 84 -17.60 5.71 -1.17
C TYR A 84 -17.99 7.12 -0.74
N ILE A 85 -19.28 7.35 -0.48
CA ILE A 85 -19.86 8.66 -0.12
C ILE A 85 -19.37 9.77 -1.08
N GLY A 86 -19.46 9.52 -2.39
CA GLY A 86 -19.07 10.47 -3.44
C GLY A 86 -17.57 10.73 -3.59
N LYS A 87 -16.69 10.05 -2.83
CA LYS A 87 -15.23 10.15 -2.97
C LYS A 87 -14.66 8.88 -3.59
N GLU A 88 -13.78 9.05 -4.57
CA GLU A 88 -13.04 7.94 -5.15
C GLU A 88 -11.87 7.56 -4.23
N TYR A 89 -11.77 6.27 -3.93
CA TYR A 89 -10.69 5.68 -3.18
C TYR A 89 -9.88 4.74 -4.07
N HIS A 90 -8.55 4.84 -3.95
CA HIS A 90 -7.62 3.99 -4.69
C HIS A 90 -6.64 3.34 -3.73
N PHE A 91 -6.68 2.01 -3.69
CA PHE A 91 -5.80 1.18 -2.86
C PHE A 91 -4.95 0.29 -3.74
N VAL A 92 -3.65 0.24 -3.43
CA VAL A 92 -2.73 -0.73 -4.03
C VAL A 92 -2.80 -2.00 -3.19
N VAL A 93 -3.17 -3.11 -3.82
CA VAL A 93 -3.38 -4.41 -3.16
C VAL A 93 -2.57 -5.44 -3.94
N LEU A 94 -1.57 -6.04 -3.28
CA LEU A 94 -0.58 -6.91 -3.92
C LEU A 94 -0.65 -8.35 -3.37
N GLY A 95 -0.43 -9.33 -4.24
CA GLY A 95 -0.31 -10.74 -3.87
C GLY A 95 -1.60 -11.37 -3.34
N LYS A 96 -1.49 -12.21 -2.30
CA LYS A 96 -2.61 -12.96 -1.68
C LYS A 96 -3.73 -12.07 -1.14
N SER A 97 -3.41 -10.80 -0.87
CA SER A 97 -4.40 -9.80 -0.44
C SER A 97 -5.51 -9.59 -1.47
N ASN A 98 -5.21 -9.68 -2.76
CA ASN A 98 -6.21 -9.50 -3.83
C ASN A 98 -7.22 -10.67 -3.85
N GLN A 99 -6.73 -11.91 -3.65
CA GLN A 99 -7.59 -13.08 -3.54
C GLN A 99 -8.53 -12.99 -2.34
N LEU A 100 -8.00 -12.54 -1.20
CA LEU A 100 -8.79 -12.31 0.02
C LEU A 100 -9.89 -11.26 -0.22
N LEU A 101 -9.55 -10.17 -0.89
CA LEU A 101 -10.50 -9.10 -1.21
C LEU A 101 -11.60 -9.55 -2.18
N GLN A 102 -11.27 -10.41 -3.17
CA GLN A 102 -12.28 -11.02 -4.04
C GLN A 102 -13.25 -11.91 -3.28
N ASN A 103 -12.75 -12.72 -2.34
CA ASN A 103 -13.60 -13.59 -1.54
C ASN A 103 -14.56 -12.76 -0.66
N VAL A 104 -14.06 -11.72 -0.02
CA VAL A 104 -14.84 -10.80 0.82
C VAL A 104 -15.93 -10.08 0.00
N LEU A 105 -15.60 -9.58 -1.19
CA LEU A 105 -16.57 -8.91 -2.05
C LEU A 105 -17.67 -9.87 -2.55
N LYS A 106 -17.31 -11.12 -2.86
CA LYS A 106 -18.26 -12.17 -3.25
C LYS A 106 -19.20 -12.54 -2.11
N GLU A 107 -18.67 -12.72 -0.91
CA GLU A 107 -19.44 -13.08 0.28
C GLU A 107 -20.47 -12.00 0.66
N ASN A 108 -20.12 -10.72 0.43
CA ASN A 108 -20.96 -9.57 0.72
C ASN A 108 -21.87 -9.14 -0.46
N ASN A 109 -21.97 -9.94 -1.53
CA ASN A 109 -22.78 -9.65 -2.72
C ASN A 109 -22.51 -8.28 -3.37
N VAL A 110 -21.29 -7.76 -3.27
CA VAL A 110 -20.92 -6.47 -3.85
C VAL A 110 -20.66 -6.66 -5.35
N GLU A 111 -21.32 -5.88 -6.21
CA GLU A 111 -21.03 -5.89 -7.64
C GLU A 111 -19.65 -5.27 -7.90
N TYR A 112 -18.74 -6.05 -8.49
CA TYR A 112 -17.41 -5.57 -8.88
C TYR A 112 -17.06 -5.94 -10.32
N THR A 113 -16.45 -4.99 -11.03
CA THR A 113 -15.88 -5.24 -12.36
C THR A 113 -14.43 -5.69 -12.22
N THR A 114 -14.11 -6.86 -12.76
CA THR A 114 -12.73 -7.34 -12.81
C THR A 114 -12.12 -6.99 -14.14
N SER A 115 -11.09 -6.13 -14.17
CA SER A 115 -10.28 -5.97 -15.37
C SER A 115 -9.20 -7.06 -15.36
N THR A 116 -9.51 -8.25 -15.89
CA THR A 116 -8.47 -9.21 -16.20
C THR A 116 -7.61 -8.61 -17.31
N LEU A 117 -6.35 -8.30 -17.00
CA LEU A 117 -5.34 -8.10 -18.05
C LEU A 117 -5.32 -9.40 -18.85
N LYS A 118 -5.92 -9.40 -20.04
CA LYS A 118 -5.74 -10.45 -21.03
C LYS A 118 -4.23 -10.61 -21.19
N ARG A 119 -3.69 -11.68 -20.62
CA ARG A 119 -2.32 -12.12 -20.90
C ARG A 119 -2.37 -12.56 -22.36
N SER A 120 -2.09 -11.63 -23.27
CA SER A 120 -1.82 -11.94 -24.67
C SER A 120 -0.53 -12.74 -24.68
N ALA A 121 -0.64 -14.04 -24.40
CA ALA A 121 0.40 -15.00 -24.70
C ALA A 121 0.54 -14.99 -26.22
N LYS A 122 1.52 -14.22 -26.72
CA LYS A 122 2.07 -14.44 -28.05
C LYS A 122 2.83 -15.76 -27.95
N VAL A 123 2.25 -16.79 -28.57
CA VAL A 123 2.92 -18.05 -28.95
C VAL A 123 4.02 -17.72 -29.94
#